data_AF-A0AAW2SRA4-F1
#
_entry.id   AF-A0AAW2SRA4-F1
#
_cell.length_a   1.000
_cell.length_b   1.000
_cell.length_c   1.000
_cell.angle_alpha   90.00
_cell.angle_beta   90.00
_cell.angle_gamma   90.00
#
_symmetry.space_group_name_H-M   'P 1'
#
loop_
_entity.id
_entity.type
_entity.pdbx_description
1 polymer ?
#
loop_
_entity_poly.entity_id
_entity_poly.type
_entity_poly.pdbx_seq_one_letter_code
_entity_poly.pdbx_strand_id
1 'polypeptide(L)'
;MERMGTVTPISSVFLAEEAQKASRRVQDTIAERQQQLDQLKRFIDDNVNLINLVQKLPDETHHNIMVPFGKAAFFPGRLIHTNEFMVLLGEGYYAERTAKQTVDILKRRGKALETQVESLKANMQDLEAEASFFDATAQESA
;
A
#
# COMPACT_ATOMS: atom_id res chain seq x y z
N MET A 1 -10.65 48.08 28.83
CA MET A 1 -9.77 47.12 29.55
C MET A 1 -10.01 45.76 28.93
N GLU A 2 -9.18 45.38 27.97
CA GLU A 2 -9.20 44.05 27.37
C GLU A 2 -8.72 43.05 28.43
N ARG A 3 -9.56 42.06 28.77
CA ARG A 3 -9.14 40.94 29.60
C ARG A 3 -8.24 40.06 28.73
N MET A 4 -6.93 40.17 28.89
CA MET A 4 -6.00 39.19 28.32
C MET A 4 -6.32 37.82 28.92
N GLY A 5 -6.67 36.85 28.07
CA GLY A 5 -6.87 35.48 28.50
C GLY A 5 -5.57 34.93 29.08
N THR A 6 -5.63 34.29 30.24
CA THR A 6 -4.48 33.61 30.86
C THR A 6 -4.22 32.34 30.07
N VAL A 7 -3.09 32.27 29.35
CA VAL A 7 -2.68 31.05 28.64
C VAL A 7 -2.11 30.09 29.68
N THR A 8 -2.80 28.99 29.93
CA THR A 8 -2.31 27.90 30.76
C THR A 8 -1.19 27.16 30.00
N PRO A 9 0.04 27.09 30.53
CA PRO A 9 1.14 26.38 29.85
C PRO A 9 0.81 24.90 29.66
N ILE A 10 1.20 24.32 28.53
CA ILE A 10 0.89 22.92 28.19
C ILE A 10 1.50 21.97 29.23
N SER A 11 2.66 22.33 29.80
CA SER A 11 3.34 21.62 30.88
C SER A 11 2.58 21.52 32.20
N SER A 12 1.57 22.37 32.40
CA SER A 12 0.70 22.30 33.58
C SER A 12 -0.50 21.34 33.40
N VAL A 13 -0.74 20.88 32.16
CA VAL A 13 -1.89 20.03 31.81
C VAL A 13 -1.47 18.58 31.55
N PHE A 14 -0.26 18.34 31.05
CA PHE A 14 0.23 16.99 30.72
C PHE A 14 1.50 16.63 31.47
N LEU A 15 1.58 15.39 31.96
CA LEU A 15 2.82 14.85 32.52
C LEU A 15 3.79 14.45 31.40
N ALA A 16 5.08 14.73 31.56
CA ALA A 16 6.11 14.39 30.57
C ALA A 16 6.13 12.89 30.21
N GLU A 17 5.91 12.01 31.19
CA GLU A 17 5.85 10.56 30.96
C GLU A 17 4.69 10.15 30.05
N GLU A 18 3.52 10.78 30.21
CA GLU A 18 2.34 10.49 29.39
C GLU A 18 2.54 10.97 27.94
N ALA A 19 3.13 12.15 27.76
CA ALA A 19 3.49 12.69 26.45
C ALA A 19 4.52 11.80 25.73
N GLN A 20 5.56 11.33 26.43
CA GLN A 20 6.53 10.37 25.86
C GLN A 20 5.87 9.04 25.46
N LYS A 21 4.95 8.53 26.28
CA LYS A 21 4.22 7.30 25.97
C LYS A 21 3.31 7.47 24.76
N ALA A 22 2.68 8.64 24.60
CA ALA A 22 1.87 8.97 23.43
C ALA A 22 2.74 9.02 22.17
N SER A 23 3.87 9.74 22.20
CA SER A 23 4.82 9.81 21.09
C SER A 23 5.26 8.42 20.60
N ARG A 24 5.67 7.52 21.52
CA ARG A 24 6.07 6.15 21.17
C ARG A 24 4.98 5.38 20.43
N ARG A 25 3.72 5.47 20.87
CA ARG A 25 2.59 4.78 20.20
C ARG A 25 2.38 5.28 18.78
N VAL A 26 2.52 6.57 18.56
CA VAL A 26 2.40 7.17 17.23
C VAL A 26 3.56 6.71 16.34
N GLN A 27 4.79 6.67 16.86
CA GLN A 27 5.97 6.15 16.15
C GLN A 27 5.82 4.67 15.77
N ASP A 28 5.31 3.83 16.67
CA ASP A 28 5.02 2.42 16.36
C ASP A 28 3.99 2.30 15.22
N THR A 29 2.94 3.13 15.26
CA THR A 29 1.92 3.19 14.21
C THR A 29 2.53 3.62 12.87
N ILE A 30 3.39 4.63 12.85
CA ILE A 30 4.10 5.08 11.65
C ILE A 30 4.94 3.94 11.04
N ALA A 31 5.63 3.16 11.88
CA ALA A 31 6.42 2.02 11.42
C ALA A 31 5.54 0.94 10.75
N GLU A 32 4.37 0.63 11.31
CA GLU A 32 3.39 -0.27 10.69
C GLU A 32 2.87 0.27 9.35
N ARG A 33 2.55 1.57 9.28
CA ARG A 33 2.10 2.22 8.03
C ARG A 33 3.19 2.22 6.96
N GLN A 34 4.46 2.38 7.35
CA GLN A 34 5.59 2.29 6.44
C GLN A 34 5.70 0.89 5.82
N GLN A 35 5.49 -0.18 6.61
CA GLN A 35 5.46 -1.55 6.07
C GLN A 35 4.31 -1.75 5.07
N GLN A 36 3.12 -1.21 5.36
CA GLN A 36 1.98 -1.23 4.44
C GLN A 36 2.29 -0.48 3.14
N LEU A 37 2.96 0.67 3.23
CA LEU A 37 3.38 1.46 2.08
C LEU A 37 4.33 0.68 1.17
N ASP A 38 5.31 -0.01 1.76
CA ASP A 38 6.27 -0.82 1.00
C ASP A 38 5.63 -2.07 0.38
N GLN A 39 4.58 -2.61 1.01
CA GLN A 39 3.77 -3.66 0.40
C GLN A 39 2.97 -3.14 -0.79
N LEU A 40 2.31 -1.98 -0.67
CA LEU A 40 1.56 -1.37 -1.77
C LEU A 40 2.46 -1.03 -2.97
N LYS A 41 3.67 -0.53 -2.73
CA LYS A 41 4.66 -0.29 -3.79
C LYS A 41 5.01 -1.57 -4.55
N ARG A 42 5.26 -2.67 -3.83
CA ARG A 42 5.49 -3.99 -4.46
C ARG A 42 4.31 -4.43 -5.33
N PHE A 43 3.07 -4.21 -4.86
CA PHE A 43 1.89 -4.51 -5.67
C PHE A 43 1.76 -3.65 -6.92
N ILE A 44 2.22 -2.38 -6.88
CA ILE A 44 2.29 -1.53 -8.07
C ILE A 44 3.29 -2.10 -9.07
N ASP A 45 4.50 -2.46 -8.61
CA ASP A 45 5.54 -3.04 -9.46
C ASP A 45 5.07 -4.36 -10.10
N ASP A 46 4.45 -5.24 -9.30
CA ASP A 46 3.86 -6.50 -9.78
C ASP A 46 2.76 -6.25 -10.83
N ASN A 47 1.90 -5.25 -10.62
CA ASN A 47 0.84 -4.90 -11.56
C ASN A 47 1.40 -4.35 -12.89
N VAL A 48 2.47 -3.55 -12.84
CA VAL A 48 3.18 -3.08 -14.05
C VAL A 48 3.80 -4.25 -14.81
N ASN A 49 4.48 -5.15 -14.10
CA ASN A 49 5.07 -6.36 -14.69
C ASN A 49 3.99 -7.24 -15.34
N LEU A 50 2.83 -7.39 -14.68
CA LEU A 50 1.71 -8.16 -15.20
C LEU A 50 1.11 -7.52 -16.46
N ILE A 51 0.98 -6.19 -16.52
CA ILE A 51 0.54 -5.49 -17.73
C ILE A 51 1.48 -5.80 -18.90
N ASN A 52 2.79 -5.68 -18.69
CA ASN A 52 3.79 -5.96 -19.73
C ASN A 52 3.71 -7.41 -20.22
N LEU A 53 3.54 -8.36 -19.30
CA LEU A 53 3.39 -9.79 -19.63
C LEU A 53 2.12 -10.05 -20.45
N VAL A 54 0.98 -9.54 -19.99
CA VAL A 54 -0.32 -9.73 -20.67
C VAL A 54 -0.31 -9.09 -22.06
N GLN A 55 0.41 -7.99 -22.25
CA GLN A 55 0.58 -7.37 -23.57
C GLN A 55 1.43 -8.21 -24.52
N LYS A 56 2.45 -8.90 -24.00
CA LYS A 56 3.40 -9.68 -24.80
C LYS A 56 2.92 -11.09 -25.14
N LEU A 57 2.15 -11.73 -24.26
CA LEU A 57 1.71 -13.12 -24.47
C LEU A 57 1.01 -13.36 -25.82
N PRO A 58 0.12 -12.47 -26.32
CA PRO A 58 -0.53 -12.63 -27.62
C PRO A 58 0.38 -12.54 -28.84
N ASP A 59 1.66 -12.13 -28.69
CA ASP A 59 2.60 -12.01 -29.81
C ASP A 59 2.94 -13.37 -30.44
N GLU A 60 2.75 -14.46 -29.68
CA GLU A 60 2.87 -15.84 -30.17
C GLU A 60 1.58 -16.61 -29.88
N THR A 61 1.24 -17.56 -30.74
CA THR A 61 0.07 -18.44 -30.55
C THR A 61 0.25 -19.44 -29.42
N HIS A 62 1.49 -19.67 -28.98
CA HIS A 62 1.84 -20.56 -27.89
C HIS A 62 3.19 -20.18 -27.24
N HIS A 63 3.42 -20.57 -26.00
CA HIS A 63 4.71 -20.42 -25.31
C HIS A 63 5.06 -21.71 -24.56
N ASN A 64 6.26 -22.26 -24.74
CA ASN A 64 6.71 -23.39 -23.91
C ASN A 64 7.10 -22.87 -22.52
N ILE A 65 6.57 -23.48 -21.46
CA ILE A 65 6.76 -23.03 -20.08
C ILE A 65 7.03 -24.21 -19.14
N MET A 66 7.58 -23.92 -17.97
CA MET A 66 7.64 -24.86 -16.85
C MET A 66 6.47 -24.57 -15.91
N VAL A 67 5.45 -25.43 -15.93
CA VAL A 67 4.26 -25.28 -15.11
C VAL A 67 4.58 -25.69 -13.67
N PRO A 68 4.41 -24.79 -12.68
CA PRO A 68 4.66 -25.12 -11.28
C PRO A 68 3.65 -26.15 -10.76
N PHE A 69 4.15 -27.16 -10.05
CA PHE A 69 3.36 -28.18 -9.38
C PHE A 69 3.75 -28.22 -7.89
N GLY A 70 3.11 -27.37 -7.10
CA GLY A 70 3.46 -27.16 -5.70
C GLY A 70 4.70 -26.26 -5.54
N LYS A 71 5.38 -26.38 -4.39
CA LYS A 71 6.44 -25.43 -3.99
C LYS A 71 7.80 -25.66 -4.65
N ALA A 72 8.07 -26.88 -5.13
CA ALA A 72 9.43 -27.27 -5.54
C ALA A 72 9.50 -28.14 -6.81
N ALA A 73 8.37 -28.42 -7.47
CA ALA A 73 8.35 -29.23 -8.68
C ALA A 73 7.75 -28.46 -9.87
N PHE A 74 8.23 -28.77 -11.07
CA PHE A 74 7.78 -28.15 -12.32
C PHE A 74 7.65 -29.20 -13.42
N PHE A 75 6.62 -29.08 -14.26
CA PHE A 75 6.43 -29.91 -15.44
C PHE A 75 6.64 -29.11 -16.73
N PRO A 76 7.25 -29.68 -17.77
CA PRO A 76 7.26 -29.05 -19.08
C PRO A 76 5.83 -28.97 -19.63
N GLY A 77 5.43 -27.79 -20.08
CA GLY A 77 4.10 -27.53 -20.62
C GLY A 77 4.13 -26.42 -21.67
N ARG A 78 2.94 -26.06 -22.15
CA ARG A 78 2.77 -25.04 -23.17
C ARG A 78 1.52 -24.22 -22.88
N LEU A 79 1.66 -22.89 -22.89
CA LEU A 79 0.53 -21.98 -22.92
C LEU A 79 -0.10 -22.01 -24.32
N ILE A 80 -1.41 -22.18 -24.34
CA ILE A 80 -2.28 -22.06 -25.51
C ILE A 80 -3.36 -21.02 -25.19
N HIS A 81 -4.04 -20.47 -26.19
CA HIS A 81 -5.01 -19.36 -26.00
C HIS A 81 -4.38 -18.13 -25.35
N THR A 82 -3.24 -17.66 -25.89
CA THR A 82 -2.41 -16.59 -25.31
C THR A 82 -3.08 -15.21 -25.23
N ASN A 83 -4.24 -15.05 -25.85
CA ASN A 83 -5.06 -13.84 -25.82
C ASN A 83 -6.25 -13.92 -24.83
N GLU A 84 -6.42 -15.04 -24.12
CA GLU A 84 -7.54 -15.30 -23.21
C GLU A 84 -7.01 -15.48 -21.78
N PHE A 85 -7.62 -14.78 -20.82
CA PHE A 85 -7.19 -14.76 -19.43
C PHE A 85 -8.38 -14.97 -18.51
N MET A 86 -8.22 -15.85 -17.52
CA MET A 86 -9.17 -15.97 -16.42
C MET A 86 -8.86 -14.92 -15.36
N VAL A 87 -9.73 -13.91 -15.22
CA VAL A 87 -9.52 -12.76 -14.33
C VAL A 87 -10.48 -12.81 -13.16
N LEU A 88 -9.94 -12.74 -11.93
CA LEU A 88 -10.74 -12.54 -10.72
C LEU A 88 -11.38 -11.15 -10.75
N LEU A 89 -12.70 -11.04 -10.70
CA LEU A 89 -13.41 -9.75 -10.66
C LEU A 89 -13.72 -9.29 -9.23
N GLY A 90 -13.79 -10.22 -8.27
CA GLY A 90 -14.07 -9.96 -6.85
C GLY A 90 -14.85 -11.13 -6.24
N GLU A 91 -14.77 -11.32 -4.92
CA GLU A 91 -15.58 -12.30 -4.17
C GLU A 91 -15.55 -13.75 -4.73
N GLY A 92 -14.42 -14.15 -5.33
CA GLY A 92 -14.28 -15.47 -5.95
C GLY A 92 -14.94 -15.62 -7.33
N TYR A 93 -15.52 -14.56 -7.90
CA TYR A 93 -16.04 -14.57 -9.27
C TYR A 93 -14.91 -14.36 -10.29
N TYR A 94 -14.79 -15.32 -11.21
CA TYR A 94 -13.83 -15.27 -12.31
C TYR A 94 -14.57 -15.10 -13.64
N ALA A 95 -13.95 -14.36 -14.56
CA ALA A 95 -14.44 -14.24 -15.91
C ALA A 95 -13.28 -14.34 -16.90
N GLU A 96 -13.52 -15.04 -18.00
CA GLU A 96 -12.62 -15.07 -19.14
C GLU A 96 -12.68 -13.72 -19.86
N ARG A 97 -11.51 -13.07 -20.02
CA ARG A 97 -11.33 -11.75 -20.63
C ARG A 97 -10.24 -11.84 -21.70
N THR A 98 -10.31 -10.96 -22.70
CA THR A 98 -9.22 -10.85 -23.67
C THR A 98 -7.98 -10.20 -23.04
N ALA A 99 -6.81 -10.34 -23.66
CA ALA A 99 -5.58 -9.65 -23.22
C ALA A 99 -5.81 -8.14 -23.09
N LYS A 100 -6.47 -7.55 -24.08
CA LYS A 100 -6.82 -6.11 -24.10
C LYS A 100 -7.68 -5.73 -22.89
N GLN A 101 -8.76 -6.47 -22.63
CA GLN A 101 -9.64 -6.20 -21.49
C GLN A 101 -8.92 -6.39 -20.16
N THR A 102 -8.03 -7.38 -20.07
CA THR A 102 -7.22 -7.65 -18.89
C THR A 102 -6.27 -6.50 -18.59
N VAL A 103 -5.60 -5.95 -19.61
CA VAL A 103 -4.77 -4.75 -19.46
C VAL A 103 -5.59 -3.56 -18.94
N ASP A 104 -6.80 -3.35 -19.46
CA ASP A 104 -7.67 -2.26 -18.98
C ASP A 104 -8.07 -2.45 -17.51
N ILE A 105 -8.35 -3.68 -17.08
CA ILE A 105 -8.61 -4.02 -15.67
C ILE A 105 -7.38 -3.71 -14.81
N LEU A 106 -6.19 -4.15 -15.23
CA LEU A 106 -4.94 -3.95 -14.50
C LEU A 106 -4.57 -2.47 -14.39
N LYS A 107 -4.81 -1.67 -15.44
CA LYS A 107 -4.62 -0.21 -15.39
C LYS A 107 -5.51 0.45 -14.34
N ARG A 108 -6.79 0.05 -14.26
CA ARG A 108 -7.71 0.56 -13.22
C ARG A 108 -7.27 0.16 -11.82
N ARG A 109 -6.77 -1.07 -11.65
CA ARG A 109 -6.20 -1.55 -10.38
C ARG A 109 -4.95 -0.78 -9.98
N GLY A 110 -4.05 -0.53 -10.93
CA GLY A 110 -2.86 0.31 -10.71
C GLY A 110 -3.23 1.68 -10.18
N LYS A 111 -4.20 2.36 -10.82
CA LYS A 111 -4.70 3.66 -10.33
C LYS A 111 -5.27 3.57 -8.91
N ALA A 112 -6.01 2.51 -8.59
CA ALA A 112 -6.53 2.32 -7.23
C ALA A 112 -5.43 2.11 -6.19
N LEU A 113 -4.34 1.42 -6.55
CA LEU A 113 -3.15 1.26 -5.70
C LEU A 113 -2.42 2.58 -5.50
N GLU A 114 -2.26 3.37 -6.56
CA GLU A 114 -1.67 4.72 -6.48
C GLU A 114 -2.45 5.62 -5.52
N THR A 115 -3.79 5.65 -5.62
CA THR A 115 -4.65 6.40 -4.69
C THR A 115 -4.50 5.91 -3.24
N GLN A 116 -4.37 4.59 -3.02
CA GLN A 116 -4.12 4.05 -1.68
C GLN A 116 -2.75 4.49 -1.13
N VAL A 117 -1.71 4.50 -1.97
CA VAL A 117 -0.38 4.99 -1.60
C VAL A 117 -0.41 6.47 -1.23
N GLU A 118 -1.11 7.30 -2.00
CA GLU A 118 -1.27 8.73 -1.71
C GLU A 118 -1.99 8.96 -0.38
N SER A 119 -3.13 8.29 -0.16
CA SER A 119 -3.88 8.38 1.09
C SER A 119 -3.04 7.91 2.29
N LEU A 120 -2.29 6.82 2.15
CA LEU A 120 -1.45 6.30 3.21
C LEU A 120 -0.30 7.26 3.56
N LYS A 121 0.33 7.88 2.56
CA LYS A 121 1.36 8.90 2.78
C LYS A 121 0.82 10.13 3.51
N ALA A 122 -0.37 10.60 3.13
CA ALA A 122 -1.01 11.72 3.83
C ALA A 122 -1.29 11.38 5.30
N ASN A 123 -1.84 10.19 5.58
CA ASN A 123 -2.04 9.73 6.96
C ASN A 123 -0.73 9.65 7.75
N MET A 124 0.37 9.23 7.13
CA MET A 124 1.67 9.20 7.79
C MET A 124 2.19 10.60 8.12
N GLN A 125 2.01 11.58 7.23
CA GLN A 125 2.39 12.97 7.49
C GLN A 125 1.62 13.56 8.67
N ASP A 126 0.32 13.26 8.78
CA ASP A 126 -0.50 13.69 9.92
C ASP A 126 0.01 13.07 11.23
N LEU A 127 0.35 11.77 11.21
CA LEU A 127 0.92 11.07 12.37
C LEU A 127 2.31 11.60 12.74
N GLU A 128 3.15 11.96 11.77
CA GLU A 128 4.46 12.56 12.03
C GLU A 128 4.33 13.94 12.71
N ALA A 129 3.33 14.73 12.31
CA ALA A 129 3.02 15.99 12.97
C ALA A 129 2.50 15.77 14.40
N GLU A 130 1.66 14.77 14.62
CA GLU A 130 1.16 14.37 15.95
C GLU A 130 2.30 13.91 16.88
N ALA A 131 3.21 13.07 16.38
CA ALA A 131 4.39 12.63 17.14
C ALA A 131 5.28 13.81 17.53
N SER A 132 5.53 14.72 16.59
CA SER A 132 6.33 15.93 16.83
C SER A 132 5.70 16.83 17.91
N PHE A 133 4.37 16.94 17.93
CA PHE A 133 3.63 17.67 18.96
C PHE A 133 3.79 17.04 20.35
N PHE A 134 3.68 15.70 20.46
CA PHE A 134 3.89 15.01 21.73
C PHE A 134 5.34 15.10 22.23
N ASP A 135 6.31 15.04 21.32
CA ASP A 135 7.73 15.21 21.68
C ASP A 135 8.02 16.62 22.21
N ALA A 136 7.49 17.65 21.56
CA ALA A 136 7.61 19.04 22.03
C ALA A 136 6.93 19.23 23.40
N THR A 137 5.75 18.65 23.58
CA THR A 137 5.01 18.69 24.86
C THR A 137 5.79 18.01 25.98
N ALA A 138 6.41 16.85 25.70
CA ALA A 138 7.23 16.15 26.66
C ALA A 138 8.48 16.96 27.08
N GLN A 139 9.10 17.68 26.14
CA GLN A 139 10.25 18.54 26.41
C GLN A 139 9.89 19.78 27.24
N GLU A 140 8.72 20.39 27.00
CA GLU A 140 8.25 21.56 27.76
C GLU A 140 7.82 21.19 29.19
N SER A 141 7.44 19.93 29.42
CA SER A 141 6.93 19.42 30.70
C SER A 141 7.98 18.72 31.57
N ALA A 142 9.22 18.63 31.09
CA ALA A 142 10.37 18.01 31.78
C ALA A 142 11.18 19.05 32.55
#